data_AF-A0A485D5D1-F1
#
_entry.id   AF-A0A485D5D1-F1
#
_cell.length_a   1.000
_cell.length_b   1.000
_cell.length_c   1.000
_cell.angle_alpha   90.00
_cell.angle_beta   90.00
_cell.angle_gamma   90.00
#
_symmetry.space_group_name_H-M   'P 1'
#
loop_
_entity.id
_entity.type
_entity.pdbx_description
1 polymer ?
#
loop_
_entity_poly.entity_id
_entity_poly.type
_entity_poly.pdbx_seq_one_letter_code
_entity_poly.pdbx_strand_id
1 'polypeptide(L)'
;MKRTTPKTILDELGEISFWKLAIKPGKPFAFGKLSHSWFCGLPGNPVSAALTFYQLVQPLLAKLSAGSAATQAPRLRVRTTDVLKKSPGRLDFQRGLLTRNENGELTVATTGHQGLAHFQLL
;
A
#
# COMPACT_ATOMS: atom_id res chain seq x y z
N MET A 1 -32.85 15.13 10.44
CA MET A 1 -31.79 14.24 10.99
C MET A 1 -30.50 14.51 10.21
N LYS A 2 -29.52 15.22 10.78
CA LYS A 2 -28.23 15.47 10.09
C LYS A 2 -27.51 14.12 9.93
N ARG A 3 -27.17 13.73 8.70
CA ARG A 3 -26.37 12.51 8.45
C ARG A 3 -24.95 12.76 8.96
N THR A 4 -24.59 12.20 10.11
CA THR A 4 -23.21 12.22 10.59
C THR A 4 -22.37 11.34 9.68
N THR A 5 -21.35 11.92 9.05
CA THR A 5 -20.42 11.16 8.21
C THR A 5 -19.32 10.54 9.07
N PRO A 6 -18.69 9.43 8.66
CA PRO A 6 -17.54 8.87 9.38
C PRO A 6 -16.43 9.90 9.63
N LYS A 7 -16.26 10.85 8.72
CA LYS A 7 -15.31 11.95 8.86
C LYS A 7 -15.67 12.88 10.03
N THR A 8 -16.94 13.28 10.15
CA THR A 8 -17.40 14.15 11.24
C THR A 8 -17.15 13.51 12.60
N ILE A 9 -17.41 12.21 12.73
CA ILE A 9 -17.14 11.46 13.97
C ILE A 9 -15.64 11.44 14.27
N LEU A 10 -14.80 11.20 13.26
CA LEU A 10 -13.35 11.16 13.46
C LEU A 10 -12.77 12.53 13.85
N ASP A 11 -13.28 13.61 13.29
CA ASP A 11 -12.87 14.99 13.62
C ASP A 11 -13.26 15.36 15.07
N GLU A 12 -14.31 14.75 15.63
CA GLU A 12 -14.70 14.91 17.05
C GLU A 12 -13.84 14.07 18.01
N LEU A 13 -13.29 12.94 17.55
CA LEU A 13 -12.55 11.98 18.38
C LEU A 13 -11.04 12.23 18.41
N GLY A 14 -10.50 13.05 17.51
CA GLY A 14 -9.07 13.38 17.48
C GLY A 14 -8.62 14.13 16.23
N GLU A 15 -7.31 14.20 16.06
CA GLU A 15 -6.68 14.92 14.95
C GLU A 15 -6.36 13.97 13.80
N ILE A 16 -7.27 13.86 12.83
CA ILE A 16 -7.14 12.97 11.67
C ILE A 16 -6.90 13.74 10.38
N SER A 17 -5.80 13.41 9.70
CA SER A 17 -5.48 13.93 8.38
C SER A 17 -5.88 12.96 7.26
N PHE A 18 -6.45 13.48 6.18
CA PHE A 18 -6.84 12.71 5.00
C PHE A 18 -5.89 12.98 3.83
N TRP A 19 -5.04 12.00 3.53
CA TRP A 19 -3.97 12.11 2.56
C TRP A 19 -4.39 11.56 1.19
N LYS A 20 -3.88 12.18 0.13
CA LYS A 20 -3.96 11.71 -1.25
C LYS A 20 -2.56 11.30 -1.70
N LEU A 21 -2.22 10.04 -1.44
CA LEU A 21 -0.92 9.47 -1.74
C LEU A 21 -0.67 9.41 -3.25
N ALA A 22 0.56 9.70 -3.66
CA ALA A 22 1.03 9.54 -5.03
C ALA A 22 1.43 8.08 -5.35
N ILE A 23 0.61 7.12 -4.90
CA ILE A 23 0.81 5.69 -5.11
C ILE A 23 -0.36 5.08 -5.88
N LYS A 24 -0.11 3.92 -6.48
CA LYS A 24 -1.11 3.08 -7.15
C LYS A 24 -0.75 1.61 -6.87
N PRO A 25 -1.70 0.78 -6.43
CA PRO A 25 -3.02 1.14 -5.89
C PRO A 25 -2.93 1.91 -4.56
N GLY A 26 -4.05 2.39 -3.99
CA GLY A 26 -4.05 3.03 -2.65
C GLY A 26 -3.86 4.56 -2.57
N LYS A 27 -4.62 5.33 -3.37
CA LYS A 27 -4.57 6.81 -3.30
C LYS A 27 -5.03 7.41 -1.95
N PRO A 28 -6.21 7.06 -1.39
CA PRO A 28 -6.65 7.67 -0.14
C PRO A 28 -6.04 6.96 1.07
N PHE A 29 -5.59 7.70 2.07
CA PHE A 29 -5.18 7.16 3.36
C PHE A 29 -5.52 8.17 4.45
N ALA A 30 -6.10 7.73 5.56
CA ALA A 30 -6.33 8.60 6.71
C ALA A 30 -5.39 8.19 7.84
N PHE A 31 -4.74 9.17 8.46
CA PHE A 31 -3.82 8.92 9.57
C PHE A 31 -3.92 10.04 10.58
N GLY A 32 -3.84 9.68 11.86
CA GLY A 32 -3.89 10.65 12.92
C GLY A 32 -3.88 10.04 14.31
N LYS A 33 -4.05 10.91 15.30
CA LYS A 33 -4.01 10.55 16.71
C LYS A 33 -5.39 10.75 17.34
N LEU A 34 -5.90 9.70 17.97
CA LEU A 34 -7.02 9.73 18.90
C LEU A 34 -6.48 9.88 20.32
N SER A 35 -7.36 10.08 21.31
CA SER A 35 -6.96 10.35 22.71
C SER A 35 -5.90 9.38 23.26
N HIS A 36 -6.01 8.09 22.94
CA HIS A 36 -5.12 7.05 23.47
C HIS A 36 -4.57 6.09 22.40
N SER A 37 -4.71 6.40 21.11
CA SER A 37 -4.31 5.49 20.03
C SER A 37 -3.96 6.22 18.73
N TRP A 38 -3.26 5.51 17.84
CA TRP A 38 -3.08 5.93 16.45
C TRP A 38 -4.20 5.36 15.59
N PHE A 39 -4.73 6.18 14.69
CA PHE A 39 -5.74 5.79 13.72
C PHE A 39 -5.12 5.62 12.33
N CYS A 40 -5.42 4.51 11.65
CA CYS A 40 -5.04 4.23 10.28
C CYS A 40 -6.29 3.84 9.47
N GLY A 41 -6.81 4.76 8.65
CA GLY A 41 -7.93 4.53 7.74
C GLY A 41 -7.45 4.07 6.37
N LEU A 42 -7.73 2.82 6.04
CA LEU A 42 -7.35 2.20 4.76
C LEU A 42 -8.42 2.46 3.67
N PRO A 43 -8.03 2.43 2.38
CA PRO A 43 -8.97 2.41 1.26
C PRO A 43 -9.98 1.26 1.36
N GLY A 44 -11.22 1.46 0.88
CA GLY A 44 -12.23 0.39 0.87
C GLY A 44 -11.99 -0.75 -0.14
N ASN A 45 -11.05 -0.58 -1.09
CA ASN A 45 -10.70 -1.63 -2.03
C ASN A 45 -9.65 -2.58 -1.44
N PRO A 46 -9.84 -3.92 -1.45
CA PRO A 46 -8.94 -4.87 -0.79
C PRO A 46 -7.48 -4.79 -1.25
N VAL A 47 -7.22 -4.70 -2.57
CA VAL A 47 -5.85 -4.59 -3.09
C VAL A 47 -5.18 -3.30 -2.60
N SER A 48 -5.93 -2.20 -2.64
CA SER A 48 -5.46 -0.90 -2.14
C SER A 48 -5.24 -0.92 -0.63
N ALA A 49 -6.13 -1.54 0.13
CA ALA A 49 -6.03 -1.66 1.58
C ALA A 49 -4.79 -2.46 2.00
N ALA A 50 -4.60 -3.64 1.41
CA ALA A 50 -3.45 -4.49 1.67
C ALA A 50 -2.13 -3.77 1.32
N LEU A 51 -2.05 -3.16 0.14
CA LEU A 51 -0.86 -2.41 -0.25
C LEU A 51 -0.58 -1.24 0.71
N THR A 52 -1.60 -0.45 1.04
CA THR A 52 -1.46 0.70 1.95
C THR A 52 -1.02 0.24 3.34
N PHE A 53 -1.56 -0.89 3.82
CA PHE A 53 -1.15 -1.51 5.07
C PHE A 53 0.33 -1.92 5.03
N TYR A 54 0.74 -2.71 4.03
CA TYR A 54 2.12 -3.19 3.91
C TYR A 54 3.13 -2.04 3.78
N GLN A 55 2.79 -0.97 3.05
CA GLN A 55 3.71 0.14 2.81
C GLN A 55 3.76 1.18 3.94
N LEU A 56 2.66 1.38 4.68
CA LEU A 56 2.58 2.46 5.68
C LEU A 56 2.28 1.97 7.11
N VAL A 57 1.35 1.04 7.29
CA VAL A 57 0.91 0.60 8.62
C VAL A 57 1.87 -0.42 9.23
N GLN A 58 2.34 -1.40 8.45
CA GLN A 58 3.35 -2.35 8.92
C GLN A 58 4.62 -1.67 9.46
N PRO A 59 5.26 -0.71 8.76
CA PRO A 59 6.41 -0.01 9.32
C PRO A 59 6.07 0.85 10.56
N LEU A 60 4.86 1.41 10.64
CA LEU A 60 4.39 2.12 11.84
C LEU A 60 4.33 1.16 13.04
N LEU A 61 3.69 0.00 12.89
CA LEU A 61 3.55 -0.99 13.96
C LEU A 61 4.90 -1.48 14.47
N ALA A 62 5.82 -1.77 13.56
CA ALA A 62 7.16 -2.20 13.94
C ALA A 62 7.97 -1.12 14.67
N LYS A 63 7.80 0.16 14.28
CA LYS A 63 8.38 1.28 15.03
C LYS A 63 7.78 1.40 16.43
N LEU A 64 6.48 1.20 16.57
CA LEU A 64 5.79 1.23 17.87
C LEU A 64 6.16 0.04 18.78
N SER A 65 6.47 -1.12 18.21
CA SER A 65 6.87 -2.31 18.97
C SER A 65 8.35 -2.32 19.41
N ALA A 66 9.08 -1.22 19.21
CA ALA A 66 10.52 -1.12 19.42
C ALA A 66 11.34 -2.17 18.63
N GLY A 67 10.75 -2.76 17.59
CA GLY A 67 11.40 -3.74 16.72
C GLY A 67 12.37 -3.06 15.76
N SER A 68 13.68 -3.22 15.99
CA SER A 68 14.75 -2.70 15.13
C SER A 68 14.97 -3.52 13.83
N ALA A 69 14.05 -4.41 13.47
CA ALA A 69 14.18 -5.20 12.25
C ALA A 69 13.75 -4.38 11.03
N ALA A 70 14.51 -4.48 9.93
CA ALA A 70 14.14 -3.85 8.66
C ALA A 70 12.75 -4.31 8.23
N THR A 71 11.76 -3.43 8.32
CA THR A 71 10.33 -3.75 8.09
C THR A 71 9.98 -3.88 6.62
N GLN A 72 10.86 -3.38 5.75
CA GLN A 72 10.69 -3.41 4.31
C GLN A 72 11.66 -4.43 3.71
N ALA A 73 11.09 -5.36 2.95
CA ALA A 73 11.88 -6.31 2.18
C ALA A 73 12.88 -5.57 1.26
N PRO A 74 14.10 -6.11 1.09
CA PRO A 74 15.08 -5.51 0.19
C PRO A 74 14.52 -5.41 -1.23
N ARG A 75 14.81 -4.29 -1.90
CA ARG A 75 14.40 -4.07 -3.29
C ARG A 75 15.53 -4.48 -4.22
N LEU A 76 15.22 -5.30 -5.20
CA LEU A 76 16.16 -5.75 -6.23
C LEU A 76 15.87 -5.04 -7.55
N ARG A 77 16.92 -4.68 -8.30
CA ARG A 77 16.79 -4.21 -9.68
C ARG A 77 16.88 -5.42 -10.59
N VAL A 78 15.79 -5.72 -11.30
CA VAL A 78 15.67 -6.92 -12.16
C VAL A 78 15.12 -6.54 -13.53
N ARG A 79 15.41 -7.37 -14.54
CA ARG A 79 14.88 -7.20 -15.89
C ARG A 79 13.46 -7.75 -15.96
N THR A 80 12.55 -6.99 -16.58
CA THR A 80 11.18 -7.47 -16.88
C THR A 80 11.18 -8.31 -18.15
N THR A 81 10.40 -9.38 -18.18
CA THR A 81 10.10 -10.17 -19.39
C THR A 81 8.92 -9.61 -20.18
N ASP A 82 8.08 -8.80 -19.53
CA ASP A 82 6.87 -8.23 -20.11
C ASP A 82 6.94 -6.70 -20.26
N VAL A 83 6.15 -6.17 -21.19
CA VAL A 83 5.92 -4.73 -21.30
C VAL A 83 5.00 -4.25 -20.17
N LEU A 84 5.54 -3.42 -19.28
CA LEU A 84 4.78 -2.87 -18.17
C LEU A 84 4.05 -1.58 -18.57
N LYS A 85 2.72 -1.58 -18.47
CA LYS A 85 1.91 -0.37 -18.68
C LYS A 85 1.97 0.50 -17.43
N LYS A 86 2.63 1.65 -17.51
CA LYS A 86 2.75 2.61 -16.40
C LYS A 86 2.34 4.01 -16.85
N SER A 87 1.60 4.70 -16.00
CA SER A 87 1.31 6.13 -16.17
C SER A 87 2.21 6.97 -15.26
N PRO A 88 2.67 8.15 -15.72
CA PRO A 88 3.45 9.07 -14.90
C PRO A 88 2.63 9.64 -13.73
N GLY A 89 3.32 10.24 -12.76
CA GLY A 89 2.70 10.97 -11.63
C GLY A 89 2.36 10.13 -10.40
N ARG A 90 2.46 8.80 -10.45
CA ARG A 90 2.30 7.92 -9.28
C ARG A 90 3.34 6.81 -9.24
N LEU A 91 3.79 6.46 -8.06
CA LEU A 91 4.53 5.24 -7.81
C LEU A 91 3.56 4.06 -7.98
N ASP A 92 3.85 3.15 -8.92
CA ASP A 92 2.93 2.07 -9.28
C ASP A 92 3.51 0.75 -8.75
N PHE A 93 2.87 0.18 -7.74
CA PHE A 93 3.22 -1.10 -7.14
C PHE A 93 2.50 -2.21 -7.90
N GLN A 94 2.99 -2.48 -9.11
CA GLN A 94 2.52 -3.59 -9.92
C GLN A 94 3.01 -4.91 -9.32
N ARG A 95 2.17 -5.94 -9.39
CA ARG A 95 2.50 -7.30 -8.93
C ARG A 95 3.23 -8.03 -10.04
N GLY A 96 4.29 -8.73 -9.67
CA GLY A 96 5.09 -9.52 -10.59
C GLY A 96 5.55 -10.82 -9.95
N LEU A 97 5.78 -11.82 -10.80
CA LEU A 97 6.37 -13.09 -10.40
C LEU A 97 7.88 -13.03 -10.67
N LEU A 98 8.67 -13.09 -9.60
CA LEU A 98 10.12 -13.16 -9.70
C LEU A 98 10.53 -14.61 -9.95
N THR A 99 11.25 -14.86 -11.05
CA THR A 99 11.76 -16.17 -11.41
C THR A 99 13.25 -16.09 -11.72
N ARG A 100 13.91 -17.26 -11.78
CA ARG A 100 15.29 -17.38 -12.26
C ARG A 100 15.25 -18.02 -13.64
N ASN A 101 15.92 -17.41 -14.62
CA ASN A 101 16.00 -17.97 -15.97
C ASN A 101 17.05 -19.10 -16.06
N GLU A 102 17.15 -19.73 -17.24
CA GLU A 102 18.10 -20.83 -17.51
C GLU A 102 19.56 -20.41 -17.33
N ASN A 103 19.88 -19.13 -17.56
CA ASN A 103 21.21 -18.55 -17.34
C ASN A 103 21.49 -18.21 -15.86
N GLY A 104 20.55 -18.48 -14.96
CA GLY A 104 20.67 -18.19 -13.53
C GLY A 104 20.38 -16.75 -13.14
N GLU A 105 19.90 -15.89 -14.04
CA GLU A 105 19.58 -14.48 -13.77
C GLU A 105 18.15 -14.34 -13.23
N LEU A 106 17.93 -13.34 -12.36
CA LEU A 106 16.60 -13.02 -11.86
C LEU A 106 15.84 -12.15 -12.86
N THR A 107 14.63 -12.58 -13.22
CA THR A 107 13.71 -11.85 -14.09
C THR A 107 12.34 -11.73 -13.43
N VAL A 108 11.54 -10.76 -13.87
CA VAL A 108 10.18 -10.56 -13.37
C VAL A 108 9.17 -10.56 -14.52
N ALA A 109 8.11 -11.34 -14.37
CA ALA A 109 6.94 -11.33 -15.26
C ALA A 109 5.76 -10.63 -14.58
N THR A 110 4.87 -10.01 -15.36
CA THR A 110 3.62 -9.44 -14.82
C THR A 110 2.67 -10.55 -14.39
N THR A 111 1.88 -10.33 -13.34
CA THR A 111 0.79 -11.22 -12.94
C THR A 111 -0.48 -11.07 -13.82
N GLY A 112 -0.35 -10.55 -15.04
CA GLY A 112 -1.47 -10.18 -15.90
C GLY A 112 -2.10 -8.84 -15.53
N HIS A 113 -3.43 -8.79 -15.41
CA HIS A 113 -4.18 -7.56 -15.18
C HIS A 113 -3.88 -6.92 -13.82
N GLN A 114 -3.25 -5.73 -13.84
CA GLN A 114 -2.88 -4.97 -12.63
C GLN A 114 -4.04 -4.15 -12.04
N GLY A 115 -5.29 -4.50 -12.35
CA GLY A 115 -6.48 -3.81 -11.87
C GLY A 115 -6.72 -3.98 -10.36
N LEU A 116 -7.52 -3.07 -9.79
CA LEU A 116 -7.93 -3.06 -8.39
C LEU A 116 -8.94 -4.16 -8.03
N ALA A 117 -9.62 -4.73 -9.02
CA ALA A 117 -10.65 -5.74 -8.85
C ALA A 117 -10.09 -7.18 -8.77
N HIS A 118 -8.79 -7.37 -8.98
CA HIS A 118 -8.17 -8.69 -9.04
C HIS A 118 -7.22 -8.88 -7.85
N PHE A 119 -7.67 -9.64 -6.85
CA PHE A 119 -7.00 -9.86 -5.56
C PHE A 119 -6.24 -11.20 -5.49
N GLN A 120 -6.09 -11.91 -6.60
CA GLN A 120 -5.67 -13.33 -6.59
C GLN A 120 -4.18 -13.55 -6.30
N LEU A 121 -3.37 -12.48 -6.25
CA LEU A 121 -1.90 -12.53 -6.22
C LEU A 121 -1.30 -11.47 -5.28
N LEU A 122 -1.93 -11.26 -4.13
CA LEU A 122 -1.35 -10.53 -2.99
C LEU A 122 -0.83 -11.53 -1.95
#